data_AF-A0A7W8SVZ4-F1
#
_entry.id   AF-A0A7W8SVZ4-F1
#
_cell.length_a   1.000
_cell.length_b   1.000
_cell.length_c   1.000
_cell.angle_alpha   90.00
_cell.angle_beta   90.00
_cell.angle_gamma   90.00
#
_symmetry.space_group_name_H-M   'P 1'
#
loop_
_entity.id
_entity.type
_entity.pdbx_description
1 polymer ?
#
loop_
_entity_poly.entity_id
_entity_poly.type
_entity_poly.pdbx_seq_one_letter_code
_entity_poly.pdbx_strand_id
1 'polypeptide(L)'
;MKSDLRILSATPTRTPERAYERLGYPLRAMLVFTAVLALPVIWFVLPGGRGIAWALTAVVGLLVGVLVVWRTLWLSRAGEQSAQVLAALGASTAGIPPKLRTRMPLVLVTGDGLPALFDRNHEERFAHVGDGAIWLRVDQPQELPRLAVAVRQWRDGRAPDGVVLSVAPALHVGADMLTQKLRVVRHCVADAARTLGTRLPGYVAVYQRLTTSPPGLSVPAWYGVSSATRIVDAERFELVVRAAEAEPQRMPGDAGSTTPTTGAARAAALASLVGWTQRVVIGTLTDPQQPATPWALFGAGWIDCGPASGSATGSADPWERDVQMQTCVSRAAVGASPLPWPLPQALIEAAPRRYWMSPRRTACAHALAFLACAAAVASWSAARNNETLLDRIGTDLGRYSMIPAAHDNAKRDALQALVADRDQLDRYARIGVPLRLSLGMYRGAQLLPALDTAIASYVPPAPPPAVVTLDSMSLFDSGRAQLKPGSTRAMVGALEMIKTNPDKRILVAGHTDNVGNPQSNLKLSTARAQAVRDWLINASGLTASQFAIQGYGETRPIASNATDDGRAKNRRVEITLVPDAPSNQ
;
A
#
# COMPACT_ATOMS: atom_id res chain seq x y z
N MET A 1 -47.07 25.84 -45.08
CA MET A 1 -47.97 25.02 -44.25
C MET A 1 -47.63 25.26 -42.79
N LYS A 2 -48.59 25.75 -42.00
CA LYS A 2 -48.49 25.86 -40.53
C LYS A 2 -48.52 24.46 -39.91
N SER A 3 -47.76 24.26 -38.83
CA SER A 3 -48.00 23.21 -37.84
C SER A 3 -47.41 23.62 -36.49
N ASP A 4 -48.29 24.19 -35.67
CA ASP A 4 -48.45 24.16 -34.20
C ASP A 4 -47.29 23.74 -33.27
N LEU A 5 -46.93 24.71 -32.41
CA LEU A 5 -46.68 24.66 -30.95
C LEU A 5 -46.01 23.42 -30.29
N ARG A 6 -44.93 23.69 -29.53
CA ARG A 6 -44.93 23.60 -28.05
C ARG A 6 -43.74 24.34 -27.44
N ILE A 7 -44.02 25.48 -26.81
CA ILE A 7 -43.14 26.09 -25.80
C ILE A 7 -43.28 25.21 -24.55
N LEU A 8 -42.21 24.49 -24.19
CA LEU A 8 -42.09 23.85 -22.89
C LEU A 8 -41.07 24.64 -22.07
N SER A 9 -41.62 25.45 -21.17
CA SER A 9 -40.93 25.93 -19.97
C SER A 9 -40.35 24.72 -19.22
N ALA A 10 -39.03 24.55 -19.25
CA ALA A 10 -38.36 23.56 -18.42
C ALA A 10 -38.11 24.14 -17.03
N THR A 11 -38.90 23.69 -16.05
CA THR A 11 -38.54 23.66 -14.63
C THR A 11 -37.20 22.94 -14.49
N PRO A 12 -36.26 23.41 -13.63
CA PRO A 12 -34.94 22.79 -13.49
C PRO A 12 -35.10 21.38 -12.93
N THR A 13 -34.99 20.39 -13.80
CA THR A 13 -34.96 18.99 -13.40
C THR A 13 -33.66 18.72 -12.67
N ARG A 14 -33.80 18.18 -11.45
CA ARG A 14 -32.73 17.66 -10.58
C ARG A 14 -31.58 17.06 -11.39
N THR A 15 -30.41 17.68 -11.23
CA THR A 15 -29.05 17.22 -11.52
C THR A 15 -28.89 15.69 -11.72
N PRO A 16 -28.45 15.22 -12.89
CA PRO A 16 -27.90 13.88 -13.08
C PRO A 16 -26.43 13.79 -12.62
N GLU A 17 -26.05 14.50 -11.54
CA GLU A 17 -24.66 14.55 -11.06
C GLU A 17 -24.14 13.19 -10.56
N ARG A 18 -25.01 12.30 -10.07
CA ARG A 18 -24.58 11.00 -9.48
C ARG A 18 -24.18 9.93 -10.51
N ALA A 19 -24.52 10.08 -11.78
CA ALA A 19 -24.14 9.09 -12.80
C ALA A 19 -22.67 9.22 -13.23
N TYR A 20 -22.10 10.43 -13.14
CA TYR A 20 -20.74 10.73 -13.57
C TYR A 20 -19.67 10.35 -12.52
N GLU A 21 -20.05 10.16 -11.25
CA GLU A 21 -19.12 9.75 -10.18
C GLU A 21 -18.56 8.32 -10.32
N ARG A 22 -19.11 7.49 -11.23
CA ARG A 22 -18.72 6.06 -11.38
C ARG A 22 -17.76 5.77 -12.53
N LEU A 23 -17.14 6.79 -13.10
CA LEU A 23 -16.38 6.72 -14.34
C LEU A 23 -14.92 7.14 -14.11
N GLY A 24 -14.03 6.16 -13.93
CA GLY A 24 -12.60 6.35 -13.65
C GLY A 24 -11.98 5.23 -12.82
N TYR A 25 -10.71 5.38 -12.43
CA TYR A 25 -10.06 4.46 -11.47
C TYR A 25 -10.73 4.62 -10.10
N PRO A 26 -11.28 3.55 -9.50
CA PRO A 26 -12.03 3.63 -8.24
C PRO A 26 -11.08 3.73 -7.04
N LEU A 27 -10.33 4.84 -6.95
CA LEU A 27 -9.27 5.04 -5.96
C LEU A 27 -9.78 4.86 -4.52
N ARG A 28 -10.96 5.44 -4.19
CA ARG A 28 -11.55 5.31 -2.85
C ARG A 28 -11.82 3.85 -2.49
N ALA A 29 -12.41 3.09 -3.42
CA ALA A 29 -12.68 1.66 -3.21
C ALA A 29 -11.38 0.86 -3.09
N MET A 30 -10.35 1.19 -3.87
CA MET A 30 -9.04 0.55 -3.80
C MET A 30 -8.33 0.83 -2.47
N LEU A 31 -8.36 2.08 -1.98
CA LEU A 31 -7.78 2.42 -0.68
C LEU A 31 -8.48 1.68 0.47
N VAL A 32 -9.81 1.63 0.44
CA VAL A 32 -10.59 0.85 1.42
C VAL A 32 -10.27 -0.63 1.31
N PHE A 33 -10.21 -1.18 0.10
CA PHE A 33 -9.85 -2.57 -0.14
C PHE A 33 -8.46 -2.92 0.41
N THR A 34 -7.45 -2.09 0.15
CA THR A 34 -6.11 -2.27 0.71
C THR A 34 -6.11 -2.20 2.23
N ALA A 35 -6.88 -1.29 2.84
CA ALA A 35 -7.02 -1.23 4.30
C ALA A 35 -7.70 -2.50 4.86
N VAL A 36 -8.77 -2.98 4.22
CA VAL A 36 -9.47 -4.21 4.60
C VAL A 36 -8.57 -5.44 4.47
N LEU A 37 -7.63 -5.47 3.52
CA LEU A 37 -6.62 -6.52 3.42
C LEU A 37 -5.53 -6.39 4.50
N ALA A 38 -5.12 -5.17 4.85
CA ALA A 38 -4.04 -4.95 5.81
C ALA A 38 -4.47 -5.27 7.25
N LEU A 39 -5.70 -4.93 7.65
CA LEU A 39 -6.15 -5.08 9.04
C LEU A 39 -6.10 -6.54 9.55
N PRO A 40 -6.59 -7.56 8.83
CA PRO A 40 -6.46 -8.95 9.27
C PRO A 40 -5.01 -9.39 9.40
N VAL A 41 -4.12 -8.95 8.49
CA VAL A 41 -2.70 -9.29 8.56
C VAL A 41 -2.08 -8.69 9.83
N ILE A 42 -2.37 -7.42 10.11
CA ILE A 42 -1.88 -6.71 11.31
C ILE A 42 -2.37 -7.38 12.61
N TRP A 43 -3.65 -7.74 12.69
CA TRP A 43 -4.26 -8.21 13.92
C TRP A 43 -4.09 -9.71 14.19
N PHE A 44 -4.03 -10.54 13.15
CA PHE A 44 -4.07 -11.99 13.32
C PHE A 44 -2.77 -12.69 12.97
N VAL A 45 -1.83 -12.05 12.26
CA VAL A 45 -0.64 -12.74 11.73
C VAL A 45 0.67 -12.03 12.07
N LEU A 46 0.69 -10.70 12.09
CA LEU A 46 1.91 -9.93 12.28
C LEU A 46 2.59 -10.23 13.63
N PRO A 47 3.92 -10.44 13.66
CA PRO A 47 4.66 -10.59 14.91
C PRO A 47 4.67 -9.27 15.69
N GLY A 48 4.03 -9.23 16.85
CA GLY A 48 3.99 -8.04 17.68
C GLY A 48 2.92 -8.08 18.77
N GLY A 49 3.12 -7.26 19.80
CA GLY A 49 2.10 -7.06 20.84
C GLY A 49 0.91 -6.23 20.33
N ARG A 50 -0.19 -6.25 21.09
CA ARG A 50 -1.40 -5.46 20.76
C ARG A 50 -1.14 -3.97 20.56
N GLY A 51 -0.12 -3.39 21.23
CA GLY A 51 0.27 -1.99 21.05
C GLY A 51 0.77 -1.67 19.64
N ILE A 52 1.58 -2.55 19.04
CA ILE A 52 2.08 -2.36 17.67
C ILE A 52 0.94 -2.46 16.66
N ALA A 53 0.01 -3.41 16.87
CA ALA A 53 -1.17 -3.56 16.01
C ALA A 53 -2.04 -2.30 16.00
N TRP A 54 -2.27 -1.68 17.16
CA TRP A 54 -3.00 -0.41 17.27
C TRP A 54 -2.28 0.75 16.56
N ALA A 55 -0.97 0.89 16.75
CA ALA A 55 -0.17 1.92 16.10
C ALA A 55 -0.25 1.81 14.57
N LEU A 56 -0.06 0.61 14.02
CA LEU A 56 -0.14 0.36 12.57
C LEU A 56 -1.56 0.62 12.02
N THR A 57 -2.59 0.21 12.76
CA THR A 57 -4.00 0.48 12.39
C THR A 57 -4.27 1.98 12.27
N ALA A 58 -3.78 2.78 13.23
CA ALA A 58 -3.92 4.23 13.21
C ALA A 58 -3.19 4.87 12.01
N VAL A 59 -1.98 4.41 11.70
CA VAL A 59 -1.20 4.90 10.55
C VAL A 59 -1.92 4.60 9.23
N VAL A 60 -2.42 3.38 9.04
CA VAL A 60 -3.16 2.99 7.83
C VAL A 60 -4.43 3.84 7.69
N GLY A 61 -5.20 4.01 8.77
CA GLY A 61 -6.40 4.84 8.77
C GLY A 61 -6.13 6.30 8.42
N LEU A 62 -5.09 6.89 9.01
CA LEU A 62 -4.67 8.27 8.75
C LEU A 62 -4.26 8.46 7.28
N LEU A 63 -3.41 7.57 6.75
CA LEU A 63 -2.94 7.64 5.35
C LEU A 63 -4.10 7.56 4.36
N VAL A 64 -5.02 6.60 4.57
CA VAL A 64 -6.22 6.46 3.73
C VAL A 64 -7.09 7.72 3.81
N GLY A 65 -7.33 8.25 5.01
CA GLY A 65 -8.10 9.47 5.22
C GLY A 65 -7.51 10.68 4.49
N VAL A 66 -6.21 10.93 4.68
CA VAL A 66 -5.48 12.04 4.03
C VAL A 66 -5.56 11.93 2.51
N LEU A 67 -5.30 10.74 1.95
CA LEU A 67 -5.34 10.53 0.49
C LEU A 67 -6.74 10.74 -0.09
N VAL A 68 -7.78 10.27 0.61
CA VAL A 68 -9.18 10.46 0.17
C VAL A 68 -9.56 11.93 0.20
N VAL A 69 -9.25 12.64 1.29
CA VAL A 69 -9.56 14.08 1.44
C VAL A 69 -8.80 14.89 0.39
N TRP A 70 -7.49 14.69 0.26
CA TRP A 70 -6.66 15.38 -0.73
C TRP A 70 -7.16 15.19 -2.16
N ARG A 71 -7.48 13.94 -2.54
CA ARG A 71 -8.05 13.64 -3.86
C ARG A 71 -9.39 14.34 -4.09
N THR A 72 -10.25 14.36 -3.07
CA THR A 72 -11.59 14.95 -3.16
C THR A 72 -11.51 16.45 -3.35
N LEU A 73 -10.67 17.14 -2.57
CA LEU A 73 -10.46 18.58 -2.67
C LEU A 73 -9.83 19.00 -4.01
N TRP A 74 -8.91 18.18 -4.53
CA TRP A 74 -8.31 18.44 -5.85
C TRP A 74 -9.35 18.33 -6.97
N LEU A 75 -10.22 17.34 -6.89
CA LEU A 75 -11.28 17.11 -7.87
C LEU A 75 -12.36 18.21 -7.83
N SER A 76 -12.81 18.61 -6.64
CA SER A 76 -13.85 19.64 -6.50
C SER A 76 -13.38 20.98 -7.08
N ARG A 77 -12.15 21.40 -6.75
CA ARG A 77 -11.55 22.62 -7.30
C ARG A 77 -11.41 22.60 -8.82
N ALA A 78 -11.10 21.45 -9.40
CA ALA A 78 -10.99 21.30 -10.85
C ALA A 78 -12.36 21.32 -11.54
N GLY A 79 -13.40 20.78 -10.89
CA GLY A 79 -14.76 20.74 -11.44
C GLY A 79 -15.45 22.11 -11.47
N GLU A 80 -15.35 22.89 -10.40
CA GLU A 80 -16.01 24.21 -10.29
C GLU A 80 -15.58 25.18 -11.38
N GLN A 81 -14.29 25.20 -11.74
CA GLN A 81 -13.75 26.11 -12.75
C GLN A 81 -14.06 25.70 -14.19
N SER A 82 -14.42 24.43 -14.44
CA SER A 82 -14.71 23.92 -15.78
C SER A 82 -16.17 23.48 -15.95
N ALA A 83 -17.03 23.81 -14.97
CA ALA A 83 -18.41 23.37 -14.92
C ALA A 83 -19.21 23.81 -16.15
N GLN A 84 -19.03 25.06 -16.61
CA GLN A 84 -19.72 25.59 -17.80
C GLN A 84 -19.35 24.82 -19.06
N VAL A 85 -18.05 24.58 -19.30
CA VAL A 85 -17.57 23.84 -20.48
C VAL A 85 -18.01 22.37 -20.43
N LEU A 86 -17.95 21.73 -19.27
CA LEU A 86 -18.43 20.36 -19.08
C LEU A 86 -19.95 20.24 -19.24
N ALA A 87 -20.71 21.25 -18.81
CA ALA A 87 -22.16 21.32 -19.00
C ALA A 87 -22.52 21.51 -20.48
N ALA A 88 -21.84 22.42 -21.18
CA ALA A 88 -22.00 22.61 -22.63
C ALA A 88 -21.61 21.36 -23.42
N LEU A 89 -20.52 20.69 -23.03
CA LEU A 89 -20.11 19.40 -23.57
C LEU A 89 -21.16 18.30 -23.27
N GLY A 90 -21.73 18.31 -22.06
CA GLY A 90 -22.84 17.44 -21.65
C GLY A 90 -24.07 17.60 -22.54
N ALA A 91 -24.47 18.85 -22.79
CA ALA A 91 -25.60 19.19 -23.65
C ALA A 91 -25.34 18.82 -25.12
N SER A 92 -24.17 19.16 -25.67
CA SER A 92 -23.82 18.89 -27.08
C SER A 92 -23.66 17.41 -27.42
N THR A 93 -23.39 16.57 -26.41
CA THR A 93 -23.23 15.12 -26.57
C THR A 93 -24.39 14.30 -26.00
N ALA A 94 -25.47 14.95 -25.54
CA ALA A 94 -26.61 14.27 -24.92
C ALA A 94 -27.29 13.25 -25.85
N GLY A 95 -27.26 13.49 -27.17
CA GLY A 95 -27.79 12.57 -28.18
C GLY A 95 -26.87 11.41 -28.56
N ILE A 96 -25.62 11.36 -28.06
CA ILE A 96 -24.63 10.35 -28.44
C ILE A 96 -24.62 9.23 -27.39
N PRO A 97 -24.79 7.95 -27.78
CA PRO A 97 -24.66 6.84 -26.85
C PRO A 97 -23.30 6.85 -26.13
N PRO A 98 -23.24 6.53 -24.81
CA PRO A 98 -22.02 6.67 -24.01
C PRO A 98 -20.85 5.81 -24.52
N LYS A 99 -21.12 4.66 -25.16
CA LYS A 99 -20.10 3.83 -25.81
C LYS A 99 -19.46 4.47 -27.06
N LEU A 100 -20.20 5.34 -27.75
CA LEU A 100 -19.70 6.09 -28.92
C LEU A 100 -18.97 7.36 -28.47
N ARG A 101 -19.50 8.06 -27.46
CA ARG A 101 -18.88 9.23 -26.83
C ARG A 101 -17.45 8.98 -26.34
N THR A 102 -17.20 7.79 -25.79
CA THR A 102 -15.87 7.36 -25.32
C THR A 102 -14.92 6.93 -26.45
N ARG A 103 -15.44 6.61 -27.63
CA ARG A 103 -14.66 6.14 -28.79
C ARG A 103 -14.32 7.24 -29.78
N MET A 104 -15.19 8.24 -29.97
CA MET A 104 -14.95 9.38 -30.85
C MET A 104 -13.69 10.15 -30.40
N PRO A 105 -12.80 10.54 -31.33
CA PRO A 105 -11.70 11.46 -31.05
C PRO A 105 -12.21 12.73 -30.35
N LEU A 106 -11.57 13.13 -29.27
CA LEU A 106 -11.83 14.41 -28.61
C LEU A 106 -10.58 15.27 -28.63
N VAL A 107 -10.70 16.45 -29.22
CA VAL A 107 -9.58 17.35 -29.50
C VAL A 107 -9.83 18.71 -28.84
N LEU A 108 -8.82 19.22 -28.14
CA LEU A 108 -8.87 20.56 -27.56
C LEU A 108 -8.36 21.56 -28.59
N VAL A 109 -9.06 22.66 -28.81
CA VAL A 109 -8.69 23.71 -29.78
C VAL A 109 -8.39 25.00 -29.03
N THR A 110 -7.20 25.55 -29.22
CA THR A 110 -6.78 26.82 -28.63
C THR A 110 -6.08 27.70 -29.67
N GLY A 111 -5.90 28.98 -29.37
CA GLY A 111 -5.22 29.93 -30.25
C GLY A 111 -6.19 30.96 -30.84
N ASP A 112 -5.98 31.29 -32.11
CA ASP A 112 -6.65 32.42 -32.75
C ASP A 112 -7.99 32.03 -33.40
N GLY A 113 -8.88 33.00 -33.57
CA GLY A 113 -10.11 32.82 -34.35
C GLY A 113 -11.11 31.81 -33.77
N LEU A 114 -11.04 31.51 -32.47
CA LEU A 114 -11.95 30.55 -31.82
C LEU A 114 -13.45 30.92 -31.97
N PRO A 115 -13.87 32.19 -31.83
CA PRO A 115 -15.25 32.58 -32.13
C PRO A 115 -15.67 32.23 -33.56
N ALA A 116 -14.79 32.47 -34.53
CA ALA A 116 -15.05 32.16 -35.94
C ALA A 116 -15.21 30.66 -36.21
N LEU A 117 -14.57 29.82 -35.41
CA LEU A 117 -14.64 28.36 -35.51
C LEU A 117 -15.87 27.77 -34.82
N PHE A 118 -16.25 28.27 -33.66
CA PHE A 118 -17.26 27.64 -32.80
C PHE A 118 -18.61 28.35 -32.78
N ASP A 119 -18.63 29.67 -32.80
CA ASP A 119 -19.87 30.43 -32.57
C ASP A 119 -20.79 30.32 -33.78
N ARG A 120 -22.09 30.18 -33.53
CA ARG A 120 -23.11 29.99 -34.57
C ARG A 120 -24.35 30.78 -34.20
N ASN A 121 -24.94 31.48 -35.16
CA ASN A 121 -26.18 32.25 -34.96
C ASN A 121 -26.11 33.23 -33.77
N HIS A 122 -24.95 33.87 -33.56
CA HIS A 122 -24.66 34.75 -32.41
C HIS A 122 -24.70 34.07 -31.02
N GLU A 123 -24.67 32.75 -30.96
CA GLU A 123 -24.51 31.99 -29.72
C GLU A 123 -23.06 31.55 -29.54
N GLU A 124 -22.51 31.79 -28.34
CA GLU A 124 -21.22 31.25 -27.94
C GLU A 124 -21.31 29.74 -27.75
N ARG A 125 -20.39 29.01 -28.39
CA ARG A 125 -20.31 27.55 -28.25
C ARG A 125 -18.93 27.13 -27.78
N PHE A 126 -18.91 26.31 -26.74
CA PHE A 126 -17.66 25.75 -26.20
C PHE A 126 -17.35 24.37 -26.75
N ALA A 127 -18.33 23.66 -27.30
CA ALA A 127 -18.16 22.32 -27.85
C ALA A 127 -18.89 22.17 -29.18
N HIS A 128 -18.26 21.48 -30.13
CA HIS A 128 -18.85 21.11 -31.40
C HIS A 128 -18.68 19.61 -31.64
N VAL A 129 -19.77 18.95 -32.03
CA VAL A 129 -19.77 17.54 -32.44
C VAL A 129 -20.06 17.52 -33.93
N GLY A 130 -19.10 17.09 -34.73
CA GLY A 130 -19.18 17.12 -36.18
C GLY A 130 -18.01 16.36 -36.80
N ASP A 131 -18.22 15.86 -38.03
CA ASP A 131 -17.18 15.28 -38.87
C ASP A 131 -16.39 14.12 -38.24
N GLY A 132 -17.01 13.39 -37.30
CA GLY A 132 -16.43 12.22 -36.66
C GLY A 132 -15.56 12.51 -35.42
N ALA A 133 -15.50 13.76 -34.93
CA ALA A 133 -14.77 14.13 -33.72
C ALA A 133 -15.58 15.06 -32.80
N ILE A 134 -15.11 15.19 -31.56
CA ILE A 134 -15.60 16.13 -30.56
C ILE A 134 -14.54 17.22 -30.41
N TRP A 135 -14.92 18.44 -30.74
CA TRP A 135 -14.06 19.62 -30.69
C TRP A 135 -14.41 20.45 -29.48
N LEU A 136 -13.42 20.80 -28.66
CA LEU A 136 -13.60 21.55 -27.44
C LEU A 136 -12.78 22.83 -27.48
N ARG A 137 -13.46 23.98 -27.41
CA ARG A 137 -12.87 25.32 -27.41
C ARG A 137 -12.13 25.56 -26.08
N VAL A 138 -10.93 26.13 -26.18
CA VAL A 138 -10.09 26.53 -25.04
C VAL A 138 -9.58 27.94 -25.30
N ASP A 139 -10.34 28.91 -24.78
CA ASP A 139 -10.09 30.35 -25.01
C ASP A 139 -8.75 30.80 -24.45
N GLN A 140 -8.43 30.36 -23.24
CA GLN A 140 -7.17 30.67 -22.59
C GLN A 140 -6.28 29.43 -22.55
N PRO A 141 -5.06 29.46 -23.14
CA PRO A 141 -4.15 28.31 -23.11
C PRO A 141 -3.87 27.79 -21.69
N GLN A 142 -3.91 28.67 -20.68
CA GLN A 142 -3.70 28.34 -19.27
C GLN A 142 -4.75 27.36 -18.70
N GLU A 143 -5.91 27.24 -19.35
CA GLU A 143 -6.97 26.31 -18.97
C GLU A 143 -6.72 24.89 -19.48
N LEU A 144 -5.84 24.69 -20.46
CA LEU A 144 -5.54 23.39 -21.07
C LEU A 144 -5.25 22.29 -20.03
N PRO A 145 -4.39 22.47 -19.02
CA PRO A 145 -4.10 21.40 -18.06
C PRO A 145 -5.31 20.99 -17.24
N ARG A 146 -6.15 21.96 -16.85
CA ARG A 146 -7.35 21.72 -16.04
C ARG A 146 -8.42 21.03 -16.87
N LEU A 147 -8.67 21.54 -18.07
CA LEU A 147 -9.68 21.02 -18.97
C LEU A 147 -9.32 19.62 -19.47
N ALA A 148 -8.04 19.35 -19.75
CA ALA A 148 -7.59 18.03 -20.16
C ALA A 148 -7.81 16.97 -19.06
N VAL A 149 -7.61 17.34 -17.79
CA VAL A 149 -7.94 16.51 -16.63
C VAL A 149 -9.45 16.29 -16.50
N ALA A 150 -10.24 17.34 -16.67
CA ALA A 150 -11.71 17.28 -16.60
C ALA A 150 -12.28 16.36 -17.70
N VAL A 151 -11.80 16.52 -18.94
CA VAL A 151 -12.13 15.64 -20.06
C VAL A 151 -11.74 14.19 -19.77
N ARG A 152 -10.56 13.96 -19.19
CA ARG A 152 -10.14 12.60 -18.83
C ARG A 152 -11.14 11.94 -17.89
N GLN A 153 -11.68 12.66 -16.93
CA GLN A 153 -12.68 12.13 -15.99
C GLN A 153 -14.01 11.87 -16.69
N TRP A 154 -14.46 12.83 -17.50
CA TRP A 154 -15.68 12.73 -18.28
C TRP A 154 -15.65 11.57 -19.31
N ARG A 155 -14.46 11.18 -19.81
CA ARG A 155 -14.24 10.02 -20.72
C ARG A 155 -13.76 8.76 -20.00
N ASP A 156 -14.22 8.49 -18.78
CA ASP A 156 -13.90 7.27 -18.02
C ASP A 156 -12.39 7.02 -17.83
N GLY A 157 -11.57 8.06 -17.76
CA GLY A 157 -10.11 7.96 -17.62
C GLY A 157 -9.32 8.07 -18.92
N ARG A 158 -9.95 8.27 -20.09
CA ARG A 158 -9.27 8.49 -21.38
C ARG A 158 -8.92 9.97 -21.59
N ALA A 159 -7.64 10.28 -21.73
CA ALA A 159 -7.17 11.64 -22.03
C ALA A 159 -7.72 12.17 -23.38
N PRO A 160 -7.70 13.50 -23.62
CA PRO A 160 -7.90 14.04 -24.96
C PRO A 160 -6.98 13.37 -25.99
N ASP A 161 -7.48 13.21 -27.22
CA ASP A 161 -6.74 12.56 -28.30
C ASP A 161 -5.70 13.50 -28.96
N GLY A 162 -5.84 14.81 -28.75
CA GLY A 162 -4.86 15.79 -29.19
C GLY A 162 -5.23 17.22 -28.82
N VAL A 163 -4.32 18.14 -29.12
CA VAL A 163 -4.53 19.58 -29.03
C VAL A 163 -4.23 20.19 -30.39
N VAL A 164 -5.16 20.98 -30.90
CA VAL A 164 -5.03 21.77 -32.13
C VAL A 164 -4.78 23.22 -31.74
N LEU A 165 -3.71 23.78 -32.28
CA LEU A 165 -3.41 25.20 -32.24
C LEU A 165 -3.91 25.85 -33.53
N SER A 166 -4.93 26.70 -33.40
CA SER A 166 -5.37 27.60 -34.46
C SER A 166 -4.45 28.81 -34.50
N VAL A 167 -3.91 29.13 -35.68
CA VAL A 167 -3.06 30.31 -35.90
C VAL A 167 -3.67 31.12 -37.04
N ALA A 168 -3.97 32.38 -36.77
CA ALA A 168 -4.44 33.32 -37.78
C ALA A 168 -3.44 34.48 -37.85
N PRO A 169 -2.43 34.40 -38.75
CA PRO A 169 -1.30 35.32 -38.75
C PRO A 169 -1.71 36.80 -38.88
N ALA A 170 -2.75 37.08 -39.66
CA ALA A 170 -3.30 38.42 -39.86
C ALA A 170 -4.02 39.03 -38.64
N LEU A 171 -4.17 38.29 -37.53
CA LEU A 171 -4.71 38.82 -36.28
C LEU A 171 -3.63 39.37 -35.34
N HIS A 172 -2.35 39.29 -35.71
CA HIS A 172 -1.24 39.74 -34.88
C HIS A 172 -0.55 40.94 -35.50
N VAL A 173 -0.25 41.95 -34.68
CA VAL A 173 0.38 43.20 -35.12
C VAL A 173 1.93 43.11 -35.09
N GLY A 174 2.51 42.04 -34.51
CA GLY A 174 3.96 41.89 -34.39
C GLY A 174 4.44 40.45 -34.16
N ALA A 175 5.64 40.14 -34.67
CA ALA A 175 6.24 38.82 -34.61
C ALA A 175 6.57 38.38 -33.17
N ASP A 176 7.10 39.29 -32.34
CA ASP A 176 7.48 38.98 -30.95
C ASP A 176 6.27 38.59 -30.10
N MET A 177 5.14 39.28 -30.28
CA MET A 177 3.89 38.99 -29.58
C MET A 177 3.37 37.60 -29.95
N LEU A 178 3.42 37.25 -31.24
CA LEU A 178 3.06 35.90 -31.70
C LEU A 178 4.00 34.85 -31.10
N THR A 179 5.32 35.05 -31.16
CA THR A 179 6.30 34.12 -30.57
C THR A 179 6.08 33.94 -29.07
N GLN A 180 5.78 35.01 -28.33
CA GLN A 180 5.43 34.93 -26.92
C GLN A 180 4.16 34.11 -26.67
N LYS A 181 3.08 34.36 -27.43
CA LYS A 181 1.85 33.55 -27.34
C LYS A 181 2.11 32.07 -27.63
N LEU A 182 2.89 31.75 -28.65
CA LEU A 182 3.27 30.38 -28.99
C LEU A 182 4.04 29.68 -27.86
N ARG A 183 4.97 30.39 -27.20
CA ARG A 183 5.69 29.89 -26.02
C ARG A 183 4.75 29.60 -24.86
N VAL A 184 3.76 30.47 -24.62
CA VAL A 184 2.74 30.24 -23.58
C VAL A 184 1.91 29.00 -23.88
N VAL A 185 1.44 28.83 -25.12
CA VAL A 185 0.70 27.62 -25.52
C VAL A 185 1.55 26.37 -25.32
N ARG A 186 2.81 26.37 -25.78
CA ARG A 186 3.75 25.26 -25.60
C ARG A 186 3.91 24.90 -24.13
N HIS A 187 4.10 25.89 -23.26
CA HIS A 187 4.21 25.69 -21.82
C HIS A 187 2.93 25.05 -21.24
N CYS A 188 1.77 25.56 -21.59
CA CYS A 188 0.48 25.04 -21.10
C CYS A 188 0.21 23.61 -21.59
N VAL A 189 0.61 23.26 -22.81
CA VAL A 189 0.48 21.89 -23.32
C VAL A 189 1.46 20.95 -22.61
N ALA A 190 2.69 21.39 -22.35
CA ALA A 190 3.65 20.62 -21.55
C ALA A 190 3.10 20.36 -20.14
N ASP A 191 2.47 21.35 -19.52
CA ASP A 191 1.83 21.24 -18.21
C ASP A 191 0.66 20.26 -18.23
N ALA A 192 -0.19 20.33 -19.25
CA ALA A 192 -1.28 19.38 -19.45
C ALA A 192 -0.77 17.94 -19.64
N ALA A 193 0.33 17.75 -20.38
CA ALA A 193 0.95 16.45 -20.54
C ALA A 193 1.52 15.91 -19.22
N ARG A 194 2.15 16.77 -18.41
CA ARG A 194 2.67 16.43 -17.08
C ARG A 194 1.54 16.03 -16.13
N THR A 195 0.46 16.80 -16.06
CA THR A 195 -0.68 16.52 -15.16
C THR A 195 -1.42 15.24 -15.55
N LEU A 196 -1.50 14.94 -16.84
CA LEU A 196 -2.12 13.70 -17.32
C LEU A 196 -1.21 12.47 -17.19
N GLY A 197 0.11 12.66 -17.06
CA GLY A 197 1.10 11.57 -17.15
C GLY A 197 1.20 10.98 -18.56
N THR A 198 0.75 11.69 -19.60
CA THR A 198 0.79 11.24 -20.99
C THR A 198 1.09 12.41 -21.92
N ARG A 199 1.94 12.22 -22.93
CA ARG A 199 2.18 13.24 -23.97
C ARG A 199 0.87 13.58 -24.69
N LEU A 200 0.66 14.80 -25.15
CA LEU A 200 -0.51 15.18 -25.97
C LEU A 200 -0.06 15.42 -27.42
N PRO A 201 -0.62 14.70 -28.42
CA PRO A 201 -0.35 14.97 -29.83
C PRO A 201 -0.76 16.40 -30.20
N GLY A 202 0.13 17.14 -30.86
CA GLY A 202 -0.11 18.50 -31.32
C GLY A 202 -0.41 18.58 -32.81
N TYR A 203 -1.30 19.50 -33.16
CA TYR A 203 -1.63 19.83 -34.55
C TYR A 203 -1.67 21.34 -34.71
N VAL A 204 -1.22 21.85 -35.86
CA VAL A 204 -1.25 23.28 -36.19
C VAL A 204 -2.21 23.52 -37.35
N ALA A 205 -3.20 24.37 -37.17
CA ALA A 205 -4.16 24.76 -38.20
C ALA A 205 -3.99 26.25 -38.49
N VAL A 206 -3.57 26.60 -39.70
CA VAL A 206 -3.28 27.98 -40.11
C VAL A 206 -4.42 28.51 -40.97
N TYR A 207 -5.06 29.57 -40.49
CA TYR A 207 -6.18 30.25 -41.14
C TYR A 207 -5.71 31.58 -41.71
N GLN A 208 -5.55 31.65 -43.02
CA GLN A 208 -5.17 32.88 -43.70
C GLN A 208 -5.86 32.96 -45.05
N ARG A 209 -6.45 34.11 -45.37
CA ARG A 209 -6.94 34.36 -46.72
C ARG A 209 -5.75 34.62 -47.66
N LEU A 210 -5.71 33.90 -48.77
CA LEU A 210 -4.59 33.87 -49.72
C LEU A 210 -4.96 34.42 -51.11
N THR A 211 -6.22 34.27 -51.54
CA THR A 211 -6.66 34.64 -52.90
C THR A 211 -7.72 35.74 -52.92
N THR A 212 -7.65 36.62 -53.91
CA THR A 212 -8.61 37.73 -54.15
C THR A 212 -9.93 37.29 -54.77
N SER A 213 -10.11 35.98 -55.03
CA SER A 213 -11.36 35.45 -55.58
C SER A 213 -12.55 35.75 -54.66
N PRO A 214 -13.73 36.03 -55.23
CA PRO A 214 -14.93 36.31 -54.45
C PRO A 214 -15.20 35.15 -53.48
N PRO A 215 -15.64 35.44 -52.24
CA PRO A 215 -15.75 34.47 -51.14
C PRO A 215 -16.81 33.36 -51.33
N GLY A 216 -17.23 32.99 -52.54
CA GLY A 216 -18.23 31.95 -52.78
C GLY A 216 -18.17 31.26 -54.14
N LEU A 217 -18.01 29.94 -54.11
CA LEU A 217 -18.64 28.86 -54.91
C LEU A 217 -17.93 27.50 -54.68
N SER A 218 -16.71 27.48 -54.13
CA SER A 218 -15.96 26.25 -53.79
C SER A 218 -15.85 26.04 -52.28
N VAL A 219 -15.96 24.78 -51.84
CA VAL A 219 -15.69 24.38 -50.45
C VAL A 219 -14.21 24.62 -50.13
N PRO A 220 -13.86 25.34 -49.04
CA PRO A 220 -12.47 25.56 -48.66
C PRO A 220 -11.71 24.24 -48.50
N ALA A 221 -10.62 24.07 -49.25
CA ALA A 221 -9.80 22.87 -49.19
C ALA A 221 -8.69 23.03 -48.13
N TRP A 222 -8.50 22.00 -47.32
CA TRP A 222 -7.36 21.88 -46.41
C TRP A 222 -6.15 21.34 -47.17
N TYR A 223 -5.04 22.07 -47.10
CA TYR A 223 -3.73 21.62 -47.55
C TYR A 223 -2.93 21.27 -46.31
N GLY A 224 -2.46 20.04 -46.17
CA GLY A 224 -1.74 19.68 -44.95
C GLY A 224 -1.22 18.26 -44.89
N VAL A 225 -0.53 17.98 -43.79
CA VAL A 225 -0.01 16.68 -43.44
C VAL A 225 -0.67 16.23 -42.14
N SER A 226 -1.19 15.02 -42.12
CA SER A 226 -1.61 14.31 -40.91
C SER A 226 -0.85 12.98 -40.84
N SER A 227 -0.24 12.67 -39.71
CA SER A 227 0.57 11.47 -39.54
C SER A 227 0.34 10.78 -38.20
N ALA A 228 0.41 9.44 -38.21
CA ALA A 228 0.44 8.64 -37.00
C ALA A 228 1.79 8.73 -36.26
N THR A 229 2.83 9.26 -36.92
CA THR A 229 4.17 9.47 -36.35
C THR A 229 4.48 10.95 -36.18
N ARG A 230 5.37 11.29 -35.25
CA ARG A 230 5.81 12.67 -35.04
C ARG A 230 6.42 13.22 -36.34
N ILE A 231 6.04 14.44 -36.71
CA ILE A 231 6.70 15.17 -37.78
C ILE A 231 8.01 15.72 -37.22
N VAL A 232 9.12 15.20 -37.72
CA VAL A 232 10.49 15.60 -37.33
C VAL A 232 11.13 16.46 -38.42
N ASP A 233 10.75 16.25 -39.69
CA ASP A 233 11.42 16.82 -40.85
C ASP A 233 10.51 17.75 -41.66
N ALA A 234 11.10 18.81 -42.19
CA ALA A 234 10.43 19.80 -43.03
C ALA A 234 10.05 19.23 -44.43
N GLU A 235 10.69 18.15 -44.88
CA GLU A 235 10.44 17.55 -46.21
C GLU A 235 9.00 17.11 -46.43
N ARG A 236 8.25 16.76 -45.36
CA ARG A 236 6.84 16.37 -45.48
C ARG A 236 5.95 17.52 -45.94
N PHE A 237 6.36 18.77 -45.73
CA PHE A 237 5.59 19.95 -46.10
C PHE A 237 5.81 20.38 -47.55
N GLU A 238 6.94 20.01 -48.16
CA GLU A 238 7.20 20.23 -49.60
C GLU A 238 6.15 19.52 -50.48
N LEU A 239 5.70 18.34 -50.05
CA LEU A 239 4.61 17.61 -50.73
C LEU A 239 3.30 18.39 -50.74
N VAL A 240 3.04 19.20 -49.70
CA VAL A 240 1.83 20.04 -49.62
C VAL A 240 1.90 21.17 -50.65
N VAL A 241 3.07 21.81 -50.77
CA VAL A 241 3.31 22.86 -51.77
C VAL A 241 3.16 22.29 -53.18
N ARG A 242 3.80 21.16 -53.49
CA ARG A 242 3.66 20.49 -54.79
C ARG A 242 2.22 20.06 -55.10
N ALA A 243 1.47 19.62 -54.09
CA ALA A 243 0.06 19.25 -54.27
C ALA A 243 -0.80 20.46 -54.65
N ALA A 244 -0.54 21.62 -54.03
CA ALA A 244 -1.21 22.88 -54.39
C ALA A 244 -0.81 23.39 -55.78
N GLU A 245 0.46 23.24 -56.17
CA GLU A 245 0.95 23.58 -57.51
C GLU A 245 0.35 22.70 -58.62
N ALA A 246 -0.03 21.45 -58.30
CA ALA A 246 -0.61 20.51 -59.25
C ALA A 246 -2.14 20.66 -59.44
N GLU A 247 -2.83 21.36 -58.55
CA GLU A 247 -4.29 21.58 -58.59
C GLU A 247 -4.78 22.34 -59.84
N PRO A 248 -4.12 23.44 -60.30
CA PRO A 248 -4.51 24.18 -61.49
C PRO A 248 -4.41 23.34 -62.78
N GLN A 249 -3.58 22.29 -62.79
CA GLN A 249 -3.35 21.43 -63.95
C GLN A 249 -4.43 20.34 -64.12
N ARG A 250 -5.25 20.09 -63.10
CA ARG A 250 -6.28 19.03 -63.11
C ARG A 250 -7.70 19.52 -63.42
N MET A 251 -7.94 20.83 -63.41
CA MET A 251 -9.23 21.41 -63.79
C MET A 251 -9.27 21.63 -65.31
N PRO A 252 -10.21 21.03 -66.06
CA PRO A 252 -10.36 21.29 -67.49
C PRO A 252 -10.74 22.77 -67.68
N GLY A 253 -9.87 23.53 -68.35
CA GLY A 253 -10.07 24.96 -68.55
C GLY A 253 -11.22 25.24 -69.52
N ASP A 254 -12.22 26.00 -69.07
CA ASP A 254 -13.07 26.77 -69.95
C ASP A 254 -12.28 28.01 -70.39
N ALA A 255 -12.11 28.18 -71.71
CA ALA A 255 -11.08 29.00 -72.36
C ALA A 255 -11.20 30.53 -72.18
N GLY A 256 -12.00 30.99 -71.21
CA GLY A 256 -12.19 32.41 -70.88
C GLY A 256 -12.16 32.73 -69.38
N SER A 257 -11.84 31.78 -68.49
CA SER A 257 -11.89 32.01 -67.04
C SER A 257 -10.53 32.41 -66.44
N THR A 258 -10.52 33.37 -65.51
CA THR A 258 -9.37 33.84 -64.68
C THR A 258 -8.84 32.78 -63.68
N THR A 259 -9.17 31.51 -63.92
CA THR A 259 -8.85 30.35 -63.07
C THR A 259 -7.36 29.95 -63.04
N PRO A 260 -6.56 29.98 -64.13
CA PRO A 260 -5.18 29.49 -64.07
C PRO A 260 -4.26 30.43 -63.26
N THR A 261 -4.47 31.75 -63.34
CA THR A 261 -3.71 32.75 -62.57
C THR A 261 -4.02 32.69 -61.08
N THR A 262 -5.28 32.40 -60.72
CA THR A 262 -5.72 32.28 -59.33
C THR A 262 -5.11 31.05 -58.65
N GLY A 263 -5.03 29.93 -59.36
CA GLY A 263 -4.41 28.70 -58.85
C GLY A 263 -2.91 28.85 -58.59
N ALA A 264 -2.17 29.46 -59.53
CA ALA A 264 -0.75 29.75 -59.36
C ALA A 264 -0.49 30.73 -58.21
N ALA A 265 -1.31 31.79 -58.09
CA ALA A 265 -1.23 32.73 -56.98
C ALA A 265 -1.49 32.05 -55.62
N ARG A 266 -2.47 31.13 -55.54
CA ARG A 266 -2.72 30.33 -54.32
C ARG A 266 -1.53 29.46 -53.97
N ALA A 267 -0.95 28.75 -54.94
CA ALA A 267 0.19 27.87 -54.70
C ALA A 267 1.42 28.66 -54.19
N ALA A 268 1.77 29.77 -54.83
CA ALA A 268 2.87 30.63 -54.39
C ALA A 268 2.62 31.24 -52.99
N ALA A 269 1.38 31.65 -52.75
CA ALA A 269 0.94 32.14 -51.45
C ALA A 269 1.04 31.09 -50.34
N LEU A 270 0.64 29.86 -50.65
CA LEU A 270 0.68 28.72 -49.75
C LEU A 270 2.13 28.33 -49.45
N ALA A 271 3.01 28.28 -50.46
CA ALA A 271 4.44 28.02 -50.28
C ALA A 271 5.09 29.02 -49.30
N SER A 272 4.78 30.31 -49.49
CA SER A 272 5.26 31.39 -48.61
C SER A 272 4.75 31.22 -47.18
N LEU A 273 3.47 30.89 -47.01
CA LEU A 273 2.85 30.67 -45.69
C LEU A 273 3.38 29.41 -44.99
N VAL A 274 3.62 28.33 -45.74
CA VAL A 274 4.21 27.09 -45.24
C VAL A 274 5.63 27.36 -44.72
N GLY A 275 6.46 28.04 -45.51
CA GLY A 275 7.82 28.43 -45.10
C GLY A 275 7.84 29.30 -43.85
N TRP A 276 6.94 30.29 -43.77
CA TRP A 276 6.78 31.12 -42.57
C TRP A 276 6.34 30.30 -41.36
N THR A 277 5.36 29.41 -41.54
CA THR A 277 4.81 28.55 -40.47
C THR A 277 5.90 27.62 -39.92
N GLN A 278 6.75 27.06 -40.79
CA GLN A 278 7.86 26.22 -40.37
C GLN A 278 8.86 26.98 -39.48
N ARG A 279 9.30 28.17 -39.92
CA ARG A 279 10.30 28.97 -39.20
C ARG A 279 9.75 29.55 -37.90
N VAL A 280 8.59 30.19 -37.96
CA VAL A 280 8.07 31.00 -36.85
C VAL A 280 7.22 30.16 -35.91
N VAL A 281 6.26 29.39 -36.43
CA VAL A 281 5.30 28.65 -35.61
C VAL A 281 5.91 27.33 -35.14
N ILE A 282 6.22 26.43 -36.07
CA ILE A 282 6.70 25.08 -35.76
C ILE A 282 8.04 25.15 -35.02
N GLY A 283 8.98 25.97 -35.50
CA GLY A 283 10.27 26.21 -34.83
C GLY A 283 10.11 26.57 -33.35
N THR A 284 9.24 27.53 -33.02
CA THR A 284 8.99 27.93 -31.63
C THR A 284 8.39 26.80 -30.78
N LEU A 285 7.49 25.99 -31.36
CA LEU A 285 6.82 24.90 -30.65
C LEU A 285 7.73 23.68 -30.42
N THR A 286 8.73 23.46 -31.27
CA THR A 286 9.60 22.28 -31.25
C THR A 286 11.03 22.57 -30.77
N ASP A 287 11.44 23.83 -30.65
CA ASP A 287 12.79 24.26 -30.26
C ASP A 287 13.26 23.62 -28.93
N PRO A 288 14.25 22.71 -28.92
CA PRO A 288 14.72 22.04 -27.71
C PRO A 288 15.43 22.97 -26.71
N GLN A 289 15.81 24.18 -27.10
CA GLN A 289 16.51 25.13 -26.23
C GLN A 289 15.58 25.89 -25.27
N GLN A 290 14.27 25.88 -25.52
CA GLN A 290 13.29 26.49 -24.62
C GLN A 290 13.04 25.62 -23.37
N PRO A 291 12.70 26.24 -22.20
CA PRO A 291 12.57 25.51 -20.93
C PRO A 291 11.38 24.53 -20.87
N ALA A 292 10.32 24.76 -21.64
CA ALA A 292 9.19 23.83 -21.73
C ALA A 292 9.56 22.66 -22.65
N THR A 293 9.06 21.44 -22.40
CA THR A 293 9.36 20.30 -23.29
C THR A 293 8.88 20.56 -24.72
N PRO A 294 9.68 20.20 -25.75
CA PRO A 294 9.26 20.32 -27.15
C PRO A 294 7.93 19.65 -27.43
N TRP A 295 7.03 20.34 -28.12
CA TRP A 295 5.74 19.79 -28.46
C TRP A 295 5.88 18.75 -29.58
N ALA A 296 5.30 17.56 -29.38
CA ALA A 296 5.24 16.52 -30.39
C ALA A 296 4.11 16.80 -31.38
N LEU A 297 4.45 17.37 -32.54
CA LEU A 297 3.52 17.65 -33.63
C LEU A 297 3.32 16.42 -34.52
N PHE A 298 2.07 16.14 -34.88
CA PHE A 298 1.64 15.01 -35.70
C PHE A 298 0.95 15.45 -37.01
N GLY A 299 0.57 16.73 -37.09
CA GLY A 299 0.04 17.30 -38.32
C GLY A 299 0.12 18.82 -38.34
N ALA A 300 0.12 19.37 -39.54
CA ALA A 300 -0.04 20.80 -39.79
C ALA A 300 -0.87 21.00 -41.06
N GLY A 301 -1.73 22.00 -41.06
CA GLY A 301 -2.61 22.31 -42.18
C GLY A 301 -2.78 23.80 -42.38
N TRP A 302 -3.06 24.15 -43.62
CA TRP A 302 -3.25 25.49 -44.13
C TRP A 302 -4.53 25.50 -44.95
N ILE A 303 -5.28 26.57 -44.83
CA ILE A 303 -6.53 26.75 -45.58
C ILE A 303 -6.59 28.17 -46.10
N ASP A 304 -7.10 28.34 -47.32
CA ASP A 304 -7.41 29.65 -47.91
C ASP A 304 -8.73 30.19 -47.31
N CYS A 305 -8.77 30.32 -45.99
CA CYS A 305 -9.89 30.79 -45.20
C CYS A 305 -9.35 31.49 -43.96
N GLY A 306 -9.84 32.69 -43.65
CA GLY A 306 -9.33 33.41 -42.49
C GLY A 306 -9.69 34.89 -42.45
N PRO A 307 -8.95 35.68 -41.67
CA PRO A 307 -9.13 37.13 -41.59
C PRO A 307 -8.82 37.82 -42.92
N ALA A 308 -9.23 39.08 -43.03
CA ALA A 308 -8.76 39.95 -44.11
C ALA A 308 -7.23 40.10 -44.02
N SER A 309 -6.60 40.29 -45.17
CA SER A 309 -5.16 40.49 -45.30
C SER A 309 -4.88 41.83 -46.00
N GLY A 310 -3.77 42.49 -45.68
CA GLY A 310 -3.46 43.84 -46.14
C GLY A 310 -4.23 44.94 -45.38
N SER A 311 -3.57 45.59 -44.42
CA SER A 311 -4.15 46.74 -43.71
C SER A 311 -4.00 48.03 -44.54
N ALA A 312 -5.07 48.81 -44.62
CA ALA A 312 -5.01 50.20 -45.10
C ALA A 312 -4.27 51.14 -44.11
N THR A 313 -3.82 50.62 -42.97
CA THR A 313 -3.29 51.36 -41.81
C THR A 313 -1.78 51.19 -41.59
N GLY A 314 -1.04 50.61 -42.53
CA GLY A 314 0.43 50.69 -42.58
C GLY A 314 1.21 49.77 -41.62
N SER A 315 0.56 49.05 -40.70
CA SER A 315 1.19 47.95 -39.97
C SER A 315 0.93 46.65 -40.72
N ALA A 316 1.92 46.13 -41.45
CA ALA A 316 1.83 44.84 -42.12
C ALA A 316 1.94 43.70 -41.10
N ASP A 317 1.05 42.71 -41.22
CA ASP A 317 1.02 41.52 -40.37
C ASP A 317 2.36 40.77 -40.43
N PRO A 318 2.78 40.08 -39.35
CA PRO A 318 4.14 39.54 -39.23
C PRO A 318 4.49 38.53 -40.33
N TRP A 319 3.49 37.84 -40.88
CA TRP A 319 3.71 36.92 -41.99
C TRP A 319 3.84 37.64 -43.33
N GLU A 320 3.02 38.66 -43.62
CA GLU A 320 3.15 39.44 -44.87
C GLU A 320 4.49 40.16 -44.91
N ARG A 321 4.91 40.72 -43.78
CA ARG A 321 6.22 41.34 -43.65
C ARG A 321 7.36 40.35 -43.88
N ASP A 322 7.30 39.14 -43.32
CA ASP A 322 8.33 38.11 -43.54
C ASP A 322 8.39 37.69 -45.01
N VAL A 323 7.22 37.49 -45.64
CA VAL A 323 7.13 37.15 -47.06
C VAL A 323 7.66 38.28 -47.94
N GLN A 324 7.31 39.54 -47.64
CA GLN A 324 7.81 40.70 -48.38
C GLN A 324 9.34 40.83 -48.22
N MET A 325 9.88 40.59 -47.02
CA MET A 325 11.32 40.61 -46.77
C MET A 325 12.08 39.50 -47.52
N GLN A 326 11.47 38.33 -47.70
CA GLN A 326 12.13 37.19 -48.36
C GLN A 326 11.97 37.19 -49.87
N THR A 327 10.83 37.64 -50.38
CA THR A 327 10.47 37.57 -51.80
C THR A 327 10.55 38.91 -52.51
N CYS A 328 10.65 40.02 -51.77
CA CYS A 328 10.50 41.38 -52.27
C CYS A 328 9.14 41.66 -52.94
N VAL A 329 8.14 40.79 -52.77
CA VAL A 329 6.80 40.93 -53.33
C VAL A 329 5.83 41.43 -52.27
N SER A 330 5.09 42.50 -52.60
CA SER A 330 3.99 43.01 -51.77
C SER A 330 2.69 42.29 -52.14
N ARG A 331 1.93 41.82 -51.15
CA ARG A 331 0.66 41.12 -51.39
C ARG A 331 -0.49 42.12 -51.57
N ALA A 332 -1.44 41.77 -52.43
CA ALA A 332 -2.68 42.52 -52.58
C ALA A 332 -3.56 42.33 -51.34
N ALA A 333 -4.30 43.38 -50.96
CA ALA A 333 -5.29 43.30 -49.88
C ALA A 333 -6.43 42.35 -50.26
N VAL A 334 -6.87 41.53 -49.31
CA VAL A 334 -7.92 40.53 -49.49
C VAL A 334 -8.95 40.63 -48.36
N GLY A 335 -10.24 40.57 -48.70
CA GLY A 335 -11.33 40.56 -47.72
C GLY A 335 -11.38 39.28 -46.88
N ALA A 336 -11.95 39.37 -45.68
CA ALA A 336 -12.12 38.23 -44.77
C ALA A 336 -13.08 37.17 -45.35
N SER A 337 -12.86 35.91 -44.98
CA SER A 337 -13.78 34.82 -45.30
C SER A 337 -15.09 34.93 -44.51
N PRO A 338 -16.23 34.44 -45.07
CA PRO A 338 -17.48 34.37 -44.33
C PRO A 338 -17.35 33.45 -43.12
N LEU A 339 -18.08 33.78 -42.06
CA LEU A 339 -18.22 32.93 -40.89
C LEU A 339 -19.31 31.89 -41.13
N PRO A 340 -19.20 30.68 -40.56
CA PRO A 340 -18.09 30.21 -39.72
C PRO A 340 -16.91 29.64 -40.51
N TRP A 341 -15.71 29.67 -39.93
CA TRP A 341 -14.55 28.99 -40.48
C TRP A 341 -14.67 27.46 -40.29
N PRO A 342 -14.19 26.65 -41.25
CA PRO A 342 -14.24 25.19 -41.14
C PRO A 342 -13.25 24.67 -40.10
N LEU A 343 -13.64 23.61 -39.39
CA LEU A 343 -12.76 22.91 -38.44
C LEU A 343 -11.71 22.08 -39.19
N PRO A 344 -10.50 21.88 -38.61
CA PRO A 344 -9.39 21.22 -39.29
C PRO A 344 -9.46 19.70 -39.19
N GLN A 345 -10.58 19.11 -39.64
CA GLN A 345 -10.84 17.67 -39.53
C GLN A 345 -9.73 16.83 -40.20
N ALA A 346 -9.24 17.26 -41.36
CA ALA A 346 -8.18 16.56 -42.10
C ALA A 346 -6.90 16.35 -41.27
N LEU A 347 -6.65 17.18 -40.24
CA LEU A 347 -5.46 17.06 -39.39
C LEU A 347 -5.53 15.93 -38.37
N ILE A 348 -6.73 15.45 -38.06
CA ILE A 348 -6.93 14.45 -37.00
C ILE A 348 -7.35 13.09 -37.56
N GLU A 349 -7.50 12.96 -38.88
CA GLU A 349 -7.84 11.70 -39.56
C GLU A 349 -6.78 10.61 -39.36
N ALA A 350 -5.49 11.00 -39.40
CA ALA A 350 -4.38 10.07 -39.16
C ALA A 350 -3.85 10.14 -37.71
N ALA A 351 -4.64 10.68 -36.77
CA ALA A 351 -4.23 10.82 -35.38
C ALA A 351 -3.78 9.47 -34.78
N PRO A 352 -2.71 9.45 -33.97
CA PRO A 352 -2.18 8.22 -33.40
C PRO A 352 -3.23 7.54 -32.52
N ARG A 353 -3.64 6.34 -32.91
CA ARG A 353 -4.57 5.52 -32.13
C ARG A 353 -3.87 5.06 -30.86
N ARG A 354 -4.29 5.60 -29.72
CA ARG A 354 -3.78 5.18 -28.41
C ARG A 354 -4.50 3.92 -27.95
N TYR A 355 -3.72 2.89 -27.63
CA TYR A 355 -4.25 1.75 -26.90
C TYR A 355 -4.61 2.19 -25.49
N TRP A 356 -5.86 1.95 -25.09
CA TRP A 356 -6.38 2.34 -23.78
C TRP A 356 -6.87 1.10 -23.05
N MET A 357 -6.34 0.88 -21.85
CA MET A 357 -6.89 -0.09 -20.91
C MET A 357 -7.91 0.62 -20.01
N SER A 358 -9.07 0.01 -19.82
CA SER A 358 -10.08 0.60 -18.96
C SER A 358 -9.57 0.68 -17.51
N PRO A 359 -9.79 1.81 -16.79
CA PRO A 359 -9.34 1.94 -15.42
C PRO A 359 -9.86 0.86 -14.48
N ARG A 360 -11.00 0.23 -14.80
CA ARG A 360 -11.54 -0.91 -14.07
C ARG A 360 -10.68 -2.16 -14.22
N ARG A 361 -10.16 -2.46 -15.42
CA ARG A 361 -9.21 -3.58 -15.62
C ARG A 361 -7.91 -3.33 -14.86
N THR A 362 -7.40 -2.11 -14.92
CA THR A 362 -6.23 -1.72 -14.13
C THR A 362 -6.50 -1.85 -12.62
N ALA A 363 -7.68 -1.46 -12.16
CA ALA A 363 -8.09 -1.62 -10.76
C ALA A 363 -8.19 -3.08 -10.35
N CYS A 364 -8.73 -3.96 -11.18
CA CYS A 364 -8.73 -5.40 -10.91
C CYS A 364 -7.31 -5.96 -10.82
N ALA A 365 -6.41 -5.56 -11.73
CA ALA A 365 -5.00 -5.96 -11.68
C ALA A 365 -4.32 -5.48 -10.39
N HIS A 366 -4.54 -4.23 -9.98
CA HIS A 366 -4.03 -3.71 -8.71
C HIS A 366 -4.64 -4.44 -7.51
N ALA A 367 -5.93 -4.75 -7.51
CA ALA A 367 -6.57 -5.49 -6.43
C ALA A 367 -5.96 -6.89 -6.26
N LEU A 368 -5.72 -7.60 -7.37
CA LEU A 368 -5.02 -8.88 -7.36
C LEU A 368 -3.58 -8.75 -6.84
N ALA A 369 -2.86 -7.71 -7.26
CA ALA A 369 -1.51 -7.44 -6.78
C ALA A 369 -1.48 -7.17 -5.27
N PHE A 370 -2.39 -6.33 -4.75
CA PHE A 370 -2.48 -6.04 -3.32
C PHE A 370 -2.88 -7.27 -2.50
N LEU A 371 -3.78 -8.11 -3.02
CA LEU A 371 -4.13 -9.39 -2.39
C LEU A 371 -2.91 -10.32 -2.31
N ALA A 372 -2.14 -10.43 -3.40
CA ALA A 372 -0.92 -11.24 -3.42
C ALA A 372 0.14 -10.72 -2.42
N CYS A 373 0.34 -9.40 -2.35
CA CYS A 373 1.23 -8.78 -1.37
C CYS A 373 0.78 -9.06 0.07
N ALA A 374 -0.52 -8.91 0.37
CA ALA A 374 -1.06 -9.20 1.70
C ALA A 374 -0.86 -10.67 2.09
N ALA A 375 -1.12 -11.60 1.15
CA ALA A 375 -0.89 -13.02 1.36
C ALA A 375 0.60 -13.33 1.60
N ALA A 376 1.52 -12.71 0.85
CA ALA A 376 2.96 -12.89 1.04
C ALA A 376 3.43 -12.40 2.41
N VAL A 377 2.99 -11.22 2.85
CA VAL A 377 3.31 -10.68 4.18
C VAL A 377 2.73 -11.54 5.30
N ALA A 378 1.50 -12.05 5.13
CA ALA A 378 0.89 -12.96 6.08
C ALA A 378 1.67 -14.28 6.19
N SER A 379 2.01 -14.91 5.07
CA SER A 379 2.80 -16.16 5.05
C SER A 379 4.19 -15.97 5.67
N TRP A 380 4.88 -14.87 5.36
CA TRP A 380 6.17 -14.54 5.97
C TRP A 380 6.05 -14.34 7.48
N SER A 381 5.04 -13.61 7.94
CA SER A 381 4.77 -13.39 9.36
C SER A 381 4.44 -14.70 10.08
N ALA A 382 3.65 -15.58 9.46
CA ALA A 382 3.33 -16.89 9.99
C ALA A 382 4.56 -17.80 10.11
N ALA A 383 5.47 -17.74 9.14
CA ALA A 383 6.75 -18.44 9.20
C ALA A 383 7.60 -17.94 10.37
N ARG A 384 7.69 -16.62 10.58
CA ARG A 384 8.49 -16.03 11.67
C ARG A 384 7.94 -16.39 13.06
N ASN A 385 6.62 -16.41 13.23
CA ASN A 385 5.99 -16.84 14.47
C ASN A 385 6.20 -18.34 14.74
N ASN A 386 6.19 -19.18 13.69
CA ASN A 386 6.52 -20.60 13.83
C ASN A 386 7.98 -20.79 14.24
N GLU A 387 8.92 -20.08 13.61
CA GLU A 387 10.34 -20.11 13.99
C GLU A 387 10.52 -19.75 15.46
N THR A 388 9.86 -18.69 15.94
CA THR A 388 9.89 -18.28 17.35
C THR A 388 9.31 -19.34 18.29
N LEU A 389 8.24 -20.02 17.88
CA LEU A 389 7.63 -21.11 18.65
C LEU A 389 8.58 -22.32 18.75
N LEU A 390 9.18 -22.72 17.63
CA LEU A 390 10.10 -23.86 17.58
C LEU A 390 11.38 -23.58 18.40
N ASP A 391 11.93 -22.38 18.29
CA ASP A 391 13.11 -21.95 19.04
C ASP A 391 12.87 -21.94 20.55
N ARG A 392 11.71 -21.42 20.99
CA ARG A 392 11.31 -21.46 22.40
C ARG A 392 11.22 -22.90 22.93
N ILE A 393 10.47 -23.77 22.25
CA ILE A 393 10.29 -25.17 22.69
C ILE A 393 11.62 -25.92 22.66
N GLY A 394 12.44 -25.70 21.63
CA GLY A 394 13.78 -26.27 21.53
C GLY A 394 14.69 -25.84 22.68
N THR A 395 14.63 -24.56 23.06
CA THR A 395 15.37 -24.02 24.21
C THR A 395 14.90 -24.63 25.53
N ASP A 396 13.59 -24.80 25.72
CA ASP A 396 13.03 -25.39 26.94
C ASP A 396 13.36 -26.90 27.04
N LEU A 397 13.33 -27.64 25.93
CA LEU A 397 13.82 -29.04 25.85
C LEU A 397 15.32 -29.13 26.18
N GLY A 398 16.13 -28.22 25.62
CA GLY A 398 17.56 -28.12 25.91
C GLY A 398 17.80 -27.84 27.39
N ARG A 399 17.09 -26.87 27.98
CA ARG A 399 17.19 -26.55 29.41
C ARG A 399 16.86 -27.75 30.29
N TYR A 400 15.77 -28.46 30.01
CA TYR A 400 15.36 -29.64 30.78
C TYR A 400 16.42 -30.76 30.73
N SER A 401 16.97 -31.03 29.55
CA SER A 401 17.97 -32.09 29.37
C SER A 401 19.31 -31.79 30.06
N MET A 402 19.69 -30.51 30.17
CA MET A 402 20.93 -30.10 30.83
C MET A 402 20.85 -30.10 32.37
N ILE A 403 19.66 -30.07 32.98
CA ILE A 403 19.53 -30.02 34.45
C ILE A 403 19.80 -31.41 35.07
N PRO A 404 20.82 -31.55 35.94
CA PRO A 404 21.12 -32.82 36.60
C PRO A 404 19.97 -33.27 37.52
N ALA A 405 19.79 -34.58 37.67
CA ALA A 405 18.75 -35.16 38.53
C ALA A 405 18.84 -34.74 40.00
N ALA A 406 20.03 -34.33 40.47
CA ALA A 406 20.23 -33.81 41.82
C ALA A 406 19.52 -32.47 42.09
N HIS A 407 19.19 -31.70 41.05
CA HIS A 407 18.56 -30.38 41.17
C HIS A 407 17.05 -30.47 40.90
N ASP A 408 16.36 -31.25 41.73
CA ASP A 408 14.95 -31.61 41.55
C ASP A 408 14.01 -30.40 41.38
N ASN A 409 14.12 -29.36 42.20
CA ASN A 409 13.29 -28.15 42.07
C ASN A 409 13.45 -27.48 40.69
N ALA A 410 14.69 -27.26 40.24
CA ALA A 410 14.94 -26.65 38.93
C ALA A 410 14.48 -27.56 37.78
N LYS A 411 14.60 -28.89 37.95
CA LYS A 411 14.15 -29.87 36.96
C LYS A 411 12.64 -29.92 36.86
N ARG A 412 11.92 -29.79 37.98
CA ARG A 412 10.46 -29.64 38.02
C ARG A 412 9.99 -28.35 37.37
N ASP A 413 10.67 -27.23 37.60
CA ASP A 413 10.33 -25.95 36.96
C ASP A 413 10.49 -26.03 35.43
N ALA A 414 11.58 -26.64 34.96
CA ALA A 414 11.78 -26.90 33.54
C ALA A 414 10.74 -27.90 32.98
N LEU A 415 10.36 -28.92 33.74
CA LEU A 415 9.31 -29.86 33.36
C LEU A 415 7.94 -29.16 33.22
N GLN A 416 7.60 -28.24 34.12
CA GLN A 416 6.36 -27.45 34.02
C GLN A 416 6.30 -26.66 32.72
N ALA A 417 7.43 -26.08 32.27
CA ALA A 417 7.49 -25.41 30.97
C ALA A 417 7.21 -26.37 29.80
N LEU A 418 7.80 -27.58 29.82
CA LEU A 418 7.55 -28.60 28.79
C LEU A 418 6.09 -29.07 28.76
N VAL A 419 5.47 -29.27 29.93
CA VAL A 419 4.05 -29.62 30.03
C VAL A 419 3.18 -28.50 29.47
N ALA A 420 3.48 -27.25 29.80
CA ALA A 420 2.75 -26.09 29.28
C ALA A 420 2.87 -25.98 27.74
N ASP A 421 4.05 -26.23 27.18
CA ASP A 421 4.28 -26.27 25.73
C ASP A 421 3.52 -27.42 25.06
N ARG A 422 3.57 -28.62 25.62
CA ARG A 422 2.80 -29.78 25.15
C ARG A 422 1.31 -29.48 25.13
N ASP A 423 0.76 -28.98 26.24
CA ASP A 423 -0.66 -28.64 26.37
C ASP A 423 -1.06 -27.51 25.41
N GLN A 424 -0.15 -26.59 25.10
CA GLN A 424 -0.37 -25.58 24.08
C GLN A 424 -0.49 -26.20 22.67
N LEU A 425 0.43 -27.09 22.28
CA LEU A 425 0.41 -27.75 20.97
C LEU A 425 -0.79 -28.68 20.82
N ASP A 426 -1.13 -29.41 21.88
CA ASP A 426 -2.27 -30.31 21.93
C ASP A 426 -3.61 -29.54 21.85
N ARG A 427 -3.70 -28.36 22.48
CA ARG A 427 -4.81 -27.43 22.25
C ARG A 427 -4.92 -26.99 20.79
N TYR A 428 -3.81 -26.72 20.11
CA TYR A 428 -3.84 -26.36 18.68
C TYR A 428 -4.32 -27.53 17.81
N ALA A 429 -3.97 -28.77 18.15
CA ALA A 429 -4.47 -29.95 17.46
C ALA A 429 -5.99 -30.13 17.63
N ARG A 430 -6.53 -29.83 18.82
CA ARG A 430 -7.97 -29.97 19.11
C ARG A 430 -8.83 -28.82 18.59
N ILE A 431 -8.43 -27.58 18.84
CA ILE A 431 -9.26 -26.39 18.63
C ILE A 431 -8.91 -25.70 17.29
N GLY A 432 -7.77 -26.04 16.69
CA GLY A 432 -7.26 -25.45 15.47
C GLY A 432 -6.05 -24.55 15.72
N VAL A 433 -5.19 -24.47 14.70
CA VAL A 433 -3.97 -23.66 14.73
C VAL A 433 -4.34 -22.18 14.56
N PRO A 434 -3.85 -21.27 15.43
CA PRO A 434 -4.12 -19.85 15.28
C PRO A 434 -3.57 -19.32 13.96
N LEU A 435 -4.23 -18.32 13.36
CA LEU A 435 -3.84 -17.77 12.05
C LEU A 435 -2.38 -17.31 11.99
N ARG A 436 -1.84 -16.79 13.10
CA ARG A 436 -0.43 -16.38 13.23
C ARG A 436 0.57 -17.51 13.03
N LEU A 437 0.15 -18.77 13.12
CA LEU A 437 0.98 -19.96 12.92
C LEU A 437 0.54 -20.77 11.69
N SER A 438 -0.54 -20.38 11.00
CA SER A 438 -1.18 -21.19 9.96
C SER A 438 -0.54 -20.97 8.58
N LEU A 439 -1.33 -20.87 7.50
CA LEU A 439 -0.89 -20.64 6.11
C LEU A 439 0.11 -21.68 5.60
N GLY A 440 -0.01 -22.93 6.05
CA GLY A 440 0.91 -24.01 5.69
C GLY A 440 2.27 -23.96 6.39
N MET A 441 2.48 -23.01 7.30
CA MET A 441 3.77 -22.83 8.01
C MET A 441 3.83 -23.58 9.35
N TYR A 442 2.72 -24.14 9.84
CA TYR A 442 2.67 -24.79 11.15
C TYR A 442 3.53 -26.05 11.22
N ARG A 443 4.52 -26.06 12.12
CA ARG A 443 5.40 -27.22 12.36
C ARG A 443 5.38 -27.74 13.80
N GLY A 444 4.62 -27.11 14.69
CA GLY A 444 4.60 -27.47 16.13
C GLY A 444 4.21 -28.92 16.42
N ALA A 445 3.33 -29.52 15.61
CA ALA A 445 2.90 -30.92 15.80
C ALA A 445 4.06 -31.94 15.75
N GLN A 446 5.15 -31.62 15.04
CA GLN A 446 6.32 -32.50 14.94
C GLN A 446 7.10 -32.60 16.26
N LEU A 447 6.91 -31.66 17.19
CA LEU A 447 7.60 -31.63 18.48
C LEU A 447 6.89 -32.42 19.58
N LEU A 448 5.63 -32.84 19.37
CA LEU A 448 4.86 -33.60 20.37
C LEU A 448 5.58 -34.86 20.86
N PRO A 449 6.13 -35.74 19.99
CA PRO A 449 6.81 -36.95 20.46
C PRO A 449 8.05 -36.66 21.33
N ALA A 450 8.80 -35.60 21.00
CA ALA A 450 9.96 -35.19 21.77
C ALA A 450 9.57 -34.68 23.16
N LEU A 451 8.49 -33.89 23.24
CA LEU A 451 7.93 -33.43 24.51
C LEU A 451 7.38 -34.59 25.35
N ASP A 452 6.61 -35.50 24.76
CA ASP A 452 6.07 -36.68 25.44
C ASP A 452 7.20 -37.54 26.03
N THR A 453 8.25 -37.77 25.26
CA THR A 453 9.43 -38.55 25.71
C THR A 453 10.16 -37.85 26.84
N ALA A 454 10.39 -36.53 26.74
CA ALA A 454 11.05 -35.76 27.77
C ALA A 454 10.24 -35.75 29.08
N ILE A 455 8.92 -35.57 29.00
CA ILE A 455 8.02 -35.59 30.17
C ILE A 455 8.00 -36.97 30.82
N ALA A 456 7.91 -38.04 30.02
CA ALA A 456 7.90 -39.41 30.52
C ALA A 456 9.23 -39.83 31.20
N SER A 457 10.34 -39.16 30.85
CA SER A 457 11.67 -39.45 31.44
C SER A 457 11.85 -38.97 32.88
N TYR A 458 10.94 -38.14 33.40
CA TYR A 458 11.07 -37.59 34.75
C TYR A 458 10.75 -38.65 35.81
N VAL A 459 11.68 -38.88 36.73
CA VAL A 459 11.51 -39.74 37.90
C VAL A 459 11.68 -38.88 39.16
N PRO A 460 10.66 -38.77 40.03
CA PRO A 460 10.78 -38.01 41.27
C PRO A 460 11.80 -38.68 42.21
N PRO A 461 12.59 -37.90 42.96
CA PRO A 461 13.50 -38.47 43.96
C PRO A 461 12.70 -39.22 45.03
N ALA A 462 13.31 -40.28 45.59
CA ALA A 462 12.70 -41.02 46.68
C ALA A 462 12.38 -40.08 47.86
N PRO A 463 11.21 -40.25 48.53
CA PRO A 463 10.86 -39.43 49.67
C PRO A 463 11.94 -39.57 50.76
N PRO A 464 12.32 -38.47 51.45
CA PRO A 464 13.25 -38.56 52.56
C PRO A 464 12.70 -39.51 53.64
N PRO A 465 13.59 -40.21 54.37
CA PRO A 465 13.15 -41.13 55.42
C PRO A 465 12.32 -40.40 56.47
N ALA A 466 11.29 -41.06 57.00
CA ALA A 466 10.46 -40.50 58.07
C ALA A 466 11.29 -40.43 59.36
N VAL A 467 11.51 -39.22 59.87
CA VAL A 467 12.23 -38.96 61.13
C VAL A 467 11.25 -38.38 62.14
N VAL A 468 11.05 -39.06 63.27
CA VAL A 468 10.41 -38.49 64.46
C VAL A 468 11.48 -38.04 65.42
N THR A 469 11.49 -36.74 65.74
CA THR A 469 12.41 -36.17 66.73
C THR A 469 11.70 -36.08 68.07
N LEU A 470 12.31 -36.66 69.09
CA LEU A 470 11.81 -36.64 70.46
C LEU A 470 12.73 -35.78 71.32
N ASP A 471 12.14 -34.84 72.06
CA ASP A 471 12.89 -33.99 72.97
C ASP A 471 13.40 -34.80 74.18
N SER A 472 14.72 -34.83 74.39
CA SER A 472 15.34 -35.58 75.47
C SER A 472 14.98 -35.02 76.85
N MET A 473 14.66 -33.73 76.97
CA MET A 473 14.26 -33.11 78.24
C MET A 473 12.90 -33.59 78.74
N SER A 474 11.99 -33.91 77.81
CA SER A 474 10.69 -34.50 78.12
C SER A 474 10.82 -35.96 78.56
N LEU A 475 11.84 -36.66 78.07
CA LEU A 475 12.04 -38.10 78.30
C LEU A 475 12.93 -38.43 79.50
N PHE A 476 13.96 -37.62 79.77
CA PHE A 476 15.03 -37.94 80.73
C PHE A 476 15.32 -36.79 81.69
N ASP A 477 15.82 -37.13 82.87
CA ASP A 477 16.45 -36.15 83.77
C ASP A 477 17.88 -35.80 83.31
N SER A 478 18.39 -34.67 83.79
CA SER A 478 19.75 -34.21 83.48
C SER A 478 20.78 -35.26 83.89
N GLY A 479 21.73 -35.56 82.99
CA GLY A 479 22.78 -36.58 83.19
C GLY A 479 22.29 -38.03 83.29
N ARG A 480 20.98 -38.30 83.15
CA ARG A 480 20.41 -39.64 83.27
C ARG A 480 19.91 -40.18 81.93
N ALA A 481 19.89 -41.51 81.83
CA ALA A 481 19.34 -42.26 80.71
C ALA A 481 18.10 -43.09 81.09
N GLN A 482 17.52 -42.86 82.28
CA GLN A 482 16.28 -43.50 82.70
C GLN A 482 15.07 -42.65 82.30
N LEU A 483 14.08 -43.27 81.65
CA LEU A 483 12.86 -42.59 81.21
C LEU A 483 12.03 -42.09 82.41
N LYS A 484 11.55 -40.85 82.32
CA LYS A 484 10.67 -40.22 83.33
C LYS A 484 9.29 -40.88 83.40
N PRO A 485 8.66 -40.96 84.58
CA PRO A 485 7.23 -41.30 84.71
C PRO A 485 6.39 -40.26 83.94
N GLY A 486 5.76 -40.66 82.83
CA GLY A 486 4.98 -39.77 81.95
C GLY A 486 5.54 -39.57 80.54
N SER A 487 6.74 -40.07 80.25
CA SER A 487 7.36 -40.04 78.90
C SER A 487 6.57 -40.86 77.86
N THR A 488 5.72 -41.78 78.31
CA THR A 488 4.79 -42.59 77.51
C THR A 488 4.06 -41.76 76.45
N ARG A 489 3.52 -40.59 76.81
CA ARG A 489 2.76 -39.74 75.88
C ARG A 489 3.59 -39.26 74.69
N ALA A 490 4.86 -38.91 74.93
CA ALA A 490 5.78 -38.52 73.88
C ALA A 490 6.21 -39.71 73.01
N MET A 491 6.20 -40.94 73.56
CA MET A 491 6.55 -42.15 72.83
C MET A 491 5.39 -42.75 72.00
N VAL A 492 4.13 -42.44 72.31
CA VAL A 492 2.97 -42.95 71.55
C VAL A 492 3.06 -42.59 70.07
N GLY A 493 3.44 -41.36 69.73
CA GLY A 493 3.58 -40.94 68.33
C GLY A 493 4.68 -41.69 67.58
N ALA A 494 5.80 -41.99 68.24
CA ALA A 494 6.86 -42.82 67.67
C ALA A 494 6.41 -44.27 67.47
N LEU A 495 5.67 -44.82 68.45
CA LEU A 495 5.14 -46.18 68.40
C LEU A 495 4.10 -46.34 67.27
N GLU A 496 3.22 -45.36 67.09
CA GLU A 496 2.24 -45.34 65.99
C GLU A 496 2.95 -45.31 64.64
N MET A 497 3.92 -44.41 64.45
CA MET A 497 4.72 -44.33 63.22
C MET A 497 5.40 -45.67 62.89
N ILE A 498 5.97 -46.35 63.90
CA ILE A 498 6.61 -47.66 63.74
C ILE A 498 5.58 -48.73 63.34
N LYS A 499 4.42 -48.78 64.01
CA LYS A 499 3.35 -49.77 63.72
C LYS A 499 2.77 -49.60 62.32
N THR A 500 2.69 -48.38 61.80
CA THR A 500 2.22 -48.12 60.43
C THR A 500 3.27 -48.47 59.35
N ASN A 501 4.51 -48.80 59.73
CA ASN A 501 5.60 -49.15 58.80
C ASN A 501 6.36 -50.41 59.26
N PRO A 502 5.73 -51.60 59.30
CA PRO A 502 6.31 -52.81 59.88
C PRO A 502 7.53 -53.37 59.11
N ASP A 503 7.69 -52.97 57.86
CA ASP A 503 8.70 -53.42 56.91
C ASP A 503 9.98 -52.55 56.86
N LYS A 504 10.14 -51.61 57.81
CA LYS A 504 11.32 -50.72 57.90
C LYS A 504 12.15 -51.00 59.15
N ARG A 505 13.47 -50.83 59.06
CA ARG A 505 14.36 -50.84 60.23
C ARG A 505 14.33 -49.50 60.94
N ILE A 506 14.53 -49.54 62.26
CA ILE A 506 14.38 -48.39 63.13
C ILE A 506 15.76 -47.98 63.65
N LEU A 507 16.23 -46.79 63.28
CA LEU A 507 17.44 -46.21 63.85
C LEU A 507 17.06 -45.26 64.98
N VAL A 508 17.53 -45.53 66.19
CA VAL A 508 17.40 -44.65 67.35
C VAL A 508 18.74 -43.94 67.59
N ALA A 509 18.76 -42.64 67.33
CA ALA A 509 19.95 -41.80 67.43
C ALA A 509 19.86 -40.83 68.61
N GLY A 510 20.81 -40.91 69.55
CA GLY A 510 20.89 -40.01 70.69
C GLY A 510 21.85 -38.84 70.44
N HIS A 511 21.45 -37.64 70.89
CA HIS A 511 22.24 -36.41 70.80
C HIS A 511 22.29 -35.67 72.14
N THR A 512 23.39 -34.97 72.42
CA THR A 512 23.56 -34.09 73.59
C THR A 512 23.90 -32.67 73.15
N ASP A 513 23.84 -31.72 74.09
CA ASP A 513 24.50 -30.42 73.95
C ASP A 513 26.02 -30.57 74.17
N ASN A 514 26.75 -29.46 74.06
CA ASN A 514 28.20 -29.41 74.25
C ASN A 514 28.65 -29.28 75.71
N VAL A 515 27.76 -29.49 76.68
CA VAL A 515 28.08 -29.31 78.10
C VAL A 515 28.58 -30.64 78.65
N GLY A 516 29.84 -30.67 79.10
CA GLY A 516 30.47 -31.84 79.70
C GLY A 516 31.63 -32.41 78.88
N ASN A 517 32.09 -33.61 79.24
CA ASN A 517 33.15 -34.29 78.52
C ASN A 517 32.57 -35.01 77.27
N PRO A 518 33.14 -34.81 76.06
CA PRO A 518 32.70 -35.49 74.84
C PRO A 518 32.54 -37.02 74.97
N GLN A 519 33.44 -37.70 75.69
CA GLN A 519 33.36 -39.15 75.88
C GLN A 519 32.17 -39.55 76.76
N SER A 520 31.86 -38.75 77.77
CA SER A 520 30.69 -38.96 78.64
C SER A 520 29.39 -38.65 77.89
N ASN A 521 29.38 -37.60 77.07
CA ASN A 521 28.26 -37.21 76.22
C ASN A 521 27.94 -38.30 75.18
N LEU A 522 28.95 -38.91 74.59
CA LEU A 522 28.78 -40.05 73.70
C LEU A 522 28.11 -41.23 74.43
N LYS A 523 28.65 -41.64 75.59
CA LYS A 523 28.05 -42.71 76.41
C LYS A 523 26.61 -42.41 76.82
N LEU A 524 26.34 -41.18 77.25
CA LEU A 524 25.01 -40.73 77.67
C LEU A 524 24.01 -40.76 76.51
N SER A 525 24.43 -40.29 75.33
CA SER A 525 23.60 -40.32 74.13
C SER A 525 23.25 -41.74 73.68
N THR A 526 24.21 -42.66 73.73
CA THR A 526 24.00 -44.09 73.43
C THR A 526 23.07 -44.73 74.44
N ALA A 527 23.27 -44.49 75.74
CA ALA A 527 22.44 -45.04 76.81
C ALA A 527 20.99 -44.54 76.74
N ARG A 528 20.77 -43.26 76.39
CA ARG A 528 19.43 -42.70 76.17
C ARG A 528 18.74 -43.34 74.97
N ALA A 529 19.46 -43.53 73.87
CA ALA A 529 18.93 -44.22 72.70
C ALA A 529 18.61 -45.70 73.00
N GLN A 530 19.40 -46.38 73.83
CA GLN A 530 19.10 -47.73 74.35
C GLN A 530 17.82 -47.75 75.17
N ALA A 531 17.64 -46.80 76.10
CA ALA A 531 16.43 -46.73 76.92
C ALA A 531 15.16 -46.51 76.08
N VAL A 532 15.23 -45.67 75.04
CA VAL A 532 14.12 -45.49 74.09
C VAL A 532 13.85 -46.77 73.30
N ARG A 533 14.88 -47.45 72.78
CA ARG A 533 14.73 -48.75 72.11
C ARG A 533 14.04 -49.77 73.00
N ASP A 534 14.55 -49.96 74.23
CA ASP A 534 14.06 -51.00 75.13
C ASP A 534 12.60 -50.76 75.52
N TRP A 535 12.24 -49.49 75.73
CA TRP A 535 10.84 -49.11 75.93
C TRP A 535 9.97 -49.44 74.70
N LEU A 536 10.44 -49.11 73.49
CA LEU A 536 9.72 -49.41 72.25
C LEU A 536 9.56 -50.92 72.03
N ILE A 537 10.59 -51.73 72.28
CA ILE A 537 10.53 -53.21 72.21
C ILE A 537 9.42 -53.73 73.15
N ASN A 538 9.44 -53.29 74.41
CA ASN A 538 8.47 -53.73 75.41
C ASN A 538 7.03 -53.29 75.08
N ALA A 539 6.85 -52.10 74.50
CA ALA A 539 5.52 -51.55 74.18
C ALA A 539 4.95 -52.03 72.83
N SER A 540 5.80 -52.48 71.90
CA SER A 540 5.42 -52.86 70.52
C SER A 540 5.45 -54.37 70.26
N GLY A 541 6.24 -55.13 71.02
CA GLY A 541 6.52 -56.55 70.75
C GLY A 541 7.54 -56.81 69.63
N LEU A 542 8.22 -55.78 69.13
CA LEU A 542 9.23 -55.90 68.06
C LEU A 542 10.54 -56.51 68.59
N THR A 543 11.25 -57.26 67.72
CA THR A 543 12.52 -57.87 68.09
C THR A 543 13.66 -56.86 68.09
N ALA A 544 14.65 -57.06 68.97
CA ALA A 544 15.83 -56.20 69.04
C ALA A 544 16.61 -56.10 67.71
N SER A 545 16.50 -57.10 66.83
CA SER A 545 17.11 -57.13 65.50
C SER A 545 16.57 -56.08 64.52
N GLN A 546 15.39 -55.51 64.78
CA GLN A 546 14.81 -54.44 63.94
C GLN A 546 15.32 -53.04 64.31
N PHE A 547 16.05 -52.92 65.43
CA PHE A 547 16.55 -51.65 65.94
C PHE A 547 18.06 -51.53 65.81
N ALA A 548 18.52 -50.41 65.24
CA ALA A 548 19.89 -49.94 65.32
C ALA A 548 19.97 -48.77 66.31
N ILE A 549 21.04 -48.72 67.10
CA ILE A 549 21.28 -47.63 68.05
C ILE A 549 22.56 -46.91 67.67
N GLN A 550 22.51 -45.57 67.68
CA GLN A 550 23.69 -44.75 67.50
C GLN A 550 23.71 -43.61 68.52
N GLY A 551 24.81 -43.46 69.26
CA GLY A 551 25.10 -42.25 70.00
C GLY A 551 25.95 -41.31 69.16
N TYR A 552 25.56 -40.05 69.05
CA TYR A 552 26.37 -39.02 68.39
C TYR A 552 27.02 -38.04 69.38
N GLY A 553 26.64 -38.08 70.67
CA GLY A 553 27.04 -37.06 71.64
C GLY A 553 26.73 -35.66 71.12
N GLU A 554 27.69 -34.76 71.23
CA GLU A 554 27.59 -33.36 70.80
C GLU A 554 28.00 -33.11 69.33
N THR A 555 28.40 -34.15 68.59
CA THR A 555 29.03 -34.01 67.27
C THR A 555 28.08 -33.60 66.13
N ARG A 556 26.76 -33.63 66.37
CA ARG A 556 25.71 -33.27 65.39
C ARG A 556 24.67 -32.31 65.99
N PRO A 557 25.04 -31.04 66.26
CA PRO A 557 24.10 -30.04 66.75
C PRO A 557 23.17 -29.57 65.63
N ILE A 558 21.89 -29.33 65.95
CA ILE A 558 20.88 -28.77 65.03
C ILE A 558 20.61 -27.29 65.30
N ALA A 559 21.06 -26.78 66.44
CA ALA A 559 20.96 -25.38 66.83
C ALA A 559 22.26 -24.93 67.51
N SER A 560 22.46 -23.62 67.63
CA SER A 560 23.67 -23.07 68.27
C SER A 560 23.75 -23.50 69.73
N ASN A 561 24.85 -24.12 70.13
CA ASN A 561 25.12 -24.44 71.54
C ASN A 561 25.39 -23.21 72.42
N ALA A 562 25.49 -22.01 71.82
CA ALA A 562 25.72 -20.77 72.56
C ALA A 562 24.50 -20.34 73.40
N THR A 563 23.28 -20.65 72.95
CA THR A 563 22.03 -20.26 73.64
C THR A 563 21.41 -21.43 74.39
N ASP A 564 20.69 -21.16 75.48
CA ASP A 564 19.97 -22.19 76.23
C ASP A 564 18.91 -22.90 75.39
N ASP A 565 18.18 -22.15 74.57
CA ASP A 565 17.19 -22.70 73.64
C ASP A 565 17.84 -23.62 72.60
N GLY A 566 19.01 -23.25 72.08
CA GLY A 566 19.74 -24.09 71.13
C GLY A 566 20.31 -25.35 71.78
N ARG A 567 20.81 -25.27 73.03
CA ARG A 567 21.21 -26.44 73.81
C ARG A 567 20.04 -27.38 74.08
N ALA A 568 18.87 -26.84 74.44
CA ALA A 568 17.66 -27.64 74.65
C ALA A 568 17.29 -28.43 73.38
N LYS A 569 17.32 -27.80 72.20
CA LYS A 569 17.08 -28.45 70.90
C LYS A 569 18.12 -29.52 70.56
N ASN A 570 19.37 -29.33 70.96
CA ASN A 570 20.44 -30.31 70.71
C ASN A 570 20.32 -31.56 71.57
N ARG A 571 19.69 -31.48 72.75
CA ARG A 571 19.35 -32.62 73.60
C ARG A 571 18.12 -33.35 73.08
N ARG A 572 18.31 -34.29 72.16
CA ARG A 572 17.19 -35.01 71.51
C ARG A 572 17.53 -36.47 71.25
N VAL A 573 16.48 -37.25 71.02
CA VAL A 573 16.56 -38.60 70.46
C VAL A 573 15.77 -38.61 69.16
N GLU A 574 16.42 -38.94 68.06
CA GLU A 574 15.78 -39.10 66.76
C GLU A 574 15.47 -40.56 66.50
N ILE A 575 14.26 -40.84 66.03
CA ILE A 575 13.85 -42.15 65.54
C ILE A 575 13.65 -42.01 64.03
N THR A 576 14.50 -42.68 63.27
CA THR A 576 14.44 -42.67 61.80
C THR A 576 14.01 -44.04 61.30
N LEU A 577 12.97 -44.07 60.47
CA LEU A 577 12.62 -45.27 59.72
C LEU A 577 13.49 -45.34 58.47
N VAL A 578 14.40 -46.31 58.42
CA VAL A 578 15.29 -46.52 57.30
C VAL A 578 14.69 -47.62 56.43
N PRO A 579 14.46 -47.37 55.13
CA PRO A 579 14.07 -48.44 54.21
C PRO A 579 15.18 -49.50 54.19
N ASP A 580 14.80 -50.79 54.19
CA ASP A 580 15.77 -51.85 53.98
C ASP A 580 16.51 -51.59 52.67
N ALA A 581 17.84 -51.50 52.74
CA ALA A 581 18.64 -51.38 51.54
C ALA A 581 18.29 -52.56 50.62
N PRO A 582 18.00 -52.34 49.33
CA PRO A 582 17.75 -53.45 48.43
C PRO A 582 18.98 -54.36 48.48
N SER A 583 18.76 -55.65 48.76
CA SER A 583 19.79 -56.65 48.53
C SER A 583 20.18 -56.53 47.05
N ASN A 584 21.42 -56.11 46.77
CA ASN A 584 21.97 -56.23 45.43
C ASN A 584 21.86 -57.71 45.02
N GLN A 585 20.93 -58.01 44.14
CA GLN A 585 20.96 -59.18 43.26
C GLN A 585 21.37 -58.72 41.87
#